data_AF-A0A4P7R930-F1
#
_entry.id   AF-A0A4P7R930-F1
#
_cell.length_a   1.000
_cell.length_b   1.000
_cell.length_c   1.000
_cell.angle_alpha   90.00
_cell.angle_beta   90.00
_cell.angle_gamma   90.00
#
_symmetry.space_group_name_H-M   'P 1'
#
loop_
_entity.id
_entity.type
_entity.pdbx_description
1 polymer ?
#
loop_
_entity_poly.entity_id
_entity_poly.type
_entity_poly.pdbx_seq_one_letter_code
_entity_poly.pdbx_strand_id
1 'polypeptide(L)'
;MKAKDLASVWGSPDNSRLTAKQSSFRLPVHVAAKLAALAEMYPQKTKTQMVADLLSAALTDLESGLPAFPGEIFPETEDGEQLYEAAGPAQLFRTLTNKFYAELEMELGNETPEPFYKGSLLVTRDGK
;
A
#
# COMPACT_ATOMS: atom_id res chain seq x y z
N MET A 1 7.69 3.09 1.15
CA MET A 1 8.86 3.05 2.06
C MET A 1 9.24 1.59 2.23
N LYS A 2 10.53 1.20 2.20
CA LYS A 2 10.90 -0.22 2.35
C LYS A 2 10.85 -0.60 3.82
N ALA A 3 10.48 -1.85 4.14
CA ALA A 3 10.34 -2.31 5.53
C ALA A 3 11.63 -2.11 6.35
N LYS A 4 12.79 -2.22 5.70
CA LYS A 4 14.12 -1.98 6.31
C LYS A 4 14.35 -0.53 6.77
N ASP A 5 13.62 0.43 6.22
CA ASP A 5 13.78 1.86 6.49
C ASP A 5 12.84 2.34 7.62
N LEU A 6 11.94 1.48 8.11
CA LEU A 6 10.97 1.82 9.16
C LEU A 6 11.65 2.12 10.50
N ALA A 7 12.74 1.42 10.82
CA ALA A 7 13.49 1.61 12.07
C ALA A 7 14.02 3.04 12.24
N SER A 8 14.33 3.73 11.13
CA SER A 8 14.77 5.13 11.14
C SER A 8 13.64 6.14 11.35
N VAL A 9 12.39 5.76 11.13
CA VAL A 9 11.22 6.66 11.11
C VAL A 9 10.37 6.52 12.38
N TRP A 10 10.55 5.43 13.13
CA TRP A 10 9.81 5.16 14.36
C TRP A 10 10.02 6.15 15.51
N GLY A 11 10.87 7.18 15.37
CA GLY A 11 11.03 8.27 16.32
C GLY A 11 10.07 9.46 16.13
N SER A 12 9.17 9.44 15.14
CA SER A 12 8.24 10.56 14.86
C SER A 12 6.77 10.24 15.20
N PRO A 13 5.96 11.25 15.57
CA PRO A 13 4.53 11.07 15.82
C PRO A 13 3.81 10.59 14.55
N ASP A 14 2.99 9.56 14.72
CA ASP A 14 2.34 8.81 13.66
C ASP A 14 0.86 9.19 13.57
N ASN A 15 0.35 9.45 12.37
CA ASN A 15 -1.02 9.96 12.17
C ASN A 15 -1.83 9.05 11.22
N SER A 16 -1.77 7.74 11.45
CA SER A 16 -2.51 6.76 10.64
C SER A 16 -3.96 6.63 11.12
N ARG A 17 -4.92 6.88 10.22
CA ARG A 17 -6.34 6.56 10.42
C ARG A 17 -6.53 5.04 10.39
N LEU A 18 -7.25 4.49 11.37
CA LEU A 18 -7.51 3.05 11.50
C LEU A 18 -8.92 2.69 11.04
N THR A 19 -9.10 1.45 10.57
CA THR A 19 -10.42 0.90 10.22
C THR A 19 -11.29 0.72 11.46
N ALA A 20 -12.62 0.80 11.31
CA ALA A 20 -13.57 0.64 12.43
C ALA A 20 -13.52 -0.77 13.06
N LYS A 21 -13.24 -1.80 12.26
CA LYS A 21 -13.21 -3.20 12.69
C LYS A 21 -11.80 -3.60 13.10
N GLN A 22 -11.70 -4.30 14.24
CA GLN A 22 -10.46 -4.97 14.64
C GLN A 22 -10.28 -6.27 13.85
N SER A 23 -9.13 -6.42 13.20
CA SER A 23 -8.73 -7.68 12.57
C SER A 23 -7.90 -8.51 13.56
N SER A 24 -8.23 -9.79 13.71
CA SER A 24 -7.45 -10.74 14.52
C SER A 24 -7.01 -11.91 13.66
N PHE A 25 -5.71 -12.24 13.71
CA PHE A 25 -5.12 -13.34 12.95
C PHE A 25 -4.07 -14.05 13.82
N ARG A 26 -3.89 -15.36 13.59
CA ARG A 26 -2.83 -16.13 14.24
C ARG A 26 -1.55 -16.04 13.42
N LEU A 27 -0.43 -15.77 14.10
CA LEU A 27 0.88 -15.65 13.47
C LEU A 27 1.67 -16.96 13.57
N PRO A 28 2.48 -17.30 12.56
CA PRO A 28 3.52 -18.31 12.70
C PRO A 28 4.47 -17.94 13.85
N VAL A 29 4.92 -18.95 14.61
CA VAL A 29 5.73 -18.76 15.83
C VAL A 29 6.97 -17.90 15.57
N HIS A 30 7.67 -18.12 14.46
CA HIS A 30 8.87 -17.35 14.12
C HIS A 30 8.59 -15.87 13.82
N VAL A 31 7.41 -15.54 13.27
CA VAL A 31 6.99 -14.15 13.05
C VAL A 31 6.64 -13.49 14.38
N ALA A 32 5.89 -14.19 15.23
CA ALA A 32 5.54 -13.71 16.57
C ALA A 32 6.79 -13.44 17.43
N ALA A 33 7.80 -14.32 17.36
CA ALA A 33 9.09 -14.13 18.04
C ALA A 33 9.83 -12.88 17.56
N LYS A 34 9.89 -12.65 16.24
CA LYS A 34 10.51 -11.44 15.67
C LYS A 34 9.78 -10.16 16.09
N LEU A 35 8.45 -10.16 16.08
CA LEU A 35 7.66 -9.01 16.55
C LEU A 35 7.85 -8.75 18.04
N ALA A 36 7.95 -9.79 18.87
CA ALA A 36 8.25 -9.64 20.29
C ALA A 36 9.64 -9.03 20.51
N ALA A 37 10.66 -9.49 19.77
CA ALA A 37 12.00 -8.91 19.82
C ALA A 37 12.01 -7.44 19.40
N LEU A 38 11.30 -7.07 18.32
CA LEU A 38 11.20 -5.68 17.90
C LEU A 38 10.48 -4.81 18.95
N ALA A 39 9.43 -5.31 19.59
CA ALA A 39 8.73 -4.57 20.65
C ALA A 39 9.64 -4.29 21.86
N GLU A 40 10.53 -5.22 22.20
CA GLU A 40 11.55 -5.02 23.24
C GLU A 40 12.61 -3.98 22.81
N MET A 41 13.05 -4.03 21.54
CA MET A 41 14.03 -3.09 20.98
C MET A 41 13.48 -1.65 20.88
N TYR A 42 12.18 -1.50 20.63
CA TYR A 42 11.52 -0.21 20.37
C TYR A 42 10.32 0.00 21.31
N PRO A 43 10.53 0.20 22.62
CA PRO A 43 9.46 0.22 23.62
C PRO A 43 8.51 1.42 23.49
N GLN A 44 8.90 2.46 22.75
CA GLN A 44 8.06 3.64 22.50
C GLN A 44 6.98 3.40 21.43
N LYS A 45 7.06 2.29 20.68
CA LYS A 45 6.07 1.93 19.64
C LYS A 45 5.17 0.82 20.15
N THR A 46 3.87 1.00 19.97
CA THR A 46 2.91 -0.06 20.27
C THR A 46 3.04 -1.20 19.26
N LYS A 47 2.70 -2.43 19.67
CA LYS A 47 2.66 -3.59 18.75
C LYS A 47 1.75 -3.33 17.56
N THR A 48 0.64 -2.61 17.76
CA THR A 48 -0.29 -2.23 16.69
C THR A 48 0.39 -1.33 15.65
N GLN A 49 1.07 -0.26 16.07
CA GLN A 49 1.81 0.63 15.17
C GLN A 49 2.88 -0.14 14.39
N MET A 50 3.67 -0.94 15.09
CA MET A 50 4.74 -1.72 14.48
C MET A 50 4.22 -2.71 13.42
N VAL A 51 3.12 -3.41 13.72
CA VAL A 51 2.49 -4.33 12.78
C VAL A 51 1.89 -3.56 11.60
N ALA A 52 1.23 -2.42 11.83
CA ALA A 52 0.68 -1.58 10.77
C ALA A 52 1.79 -1.09 9.82
N ASP A 53 2.92 -0.63 10.36
CA ASP A 53 4.06 -0.14 9.58
C ASP A 53 4.69 -1.26 8.74
N LEU A 54 4.95 -2.41 9.36
CA LEU A 54 5.51 -3.57 8.68
C LEU A 54 4.61 -4.09 7.56
N LEU A 55 3.30 -4.19 7.81
CA LEU A 55 2.32 -4.60 6.81
C LEU A 55 2.22 -3.59 5.67
N SER A 56 2.16 -2.29 5.99
CA SER A 56 2.11 -1.23 4.98
C SER A 56 3.33 -1.25 4.08
N ALA A 57 4.52 -1.42 4.66
CA ALA A 57 5.76 -1.52 3.92
C ALA A 57 5.82 -2.79 3.05
N ALA A 58 5.37 -3.93 3.57
CA ALA A 58 5.32 -5.18 2.81
C ALA A 58 4.33 -5.11 1.63
N LEU A 59 3.17 -4.47 1.82
CA LEU A 59 2.19 -4.27 0.75
C LEU A 59 2.70 -3.30 -0.33
N THR A 60 3.40 -2.25 0.06
CA THR A 60 4.05 -1.32 -0.89
C THR A 60 5.13 -2.03 -1.71
N ASP A 61 5.96 -2.85 -1.05
CA ASP A 61 7.01 -3.63 -1.73
C ASP A 61 6.40 -4.67 -2.69
N LEU A 62 5.34 -5.36 -2.25
CA LEU A 62 4.56 -6.27 -3.10
C LEU A 62 3.99 -5.55 -4.33
N GLU A 63 3.33 -4.40 -4.14
CA GLU A 63 2.77 -3.60 -5.22
C GLU A 63 3.83 -3.24 -6.26
N SER A 64 5.02 -2.83 -5.82
CA SER A 64 6.14 -2.48 -6.71
C SER A 64 6.67 -3.64 -7.55
N GLY A 65 6.39 -4.88 -7.13
CA GLY A 65 6.76 -6.09 -7.87
C GLY A 65 5.65 -6.63 -8.77
N LEU A 66 4.46 -6.02 -8.81
CA LEU A 66 3.36 -6.50 -9.65
C LEU A 66 3.64 -6.22 -11.12
N PRO A 67 3.45 -7.20 -12.02
CA PRO A 67 3.65 -6.98 -13.45
C PRO A 67 2.58 -6.03 -14.02
N ALA A 68 3.03 -5.12 -14.86
CA ALA A 68 2.23 -4.20 -15.64
C ALA A 68 2.65 -4.30 -17.11
N PHE A 69 1.68 -4.24 -18.03
CA PHE A 69 1.91 -4.33 -19.47
C PHE A 69 1.21 -3.18 -20.18
N PRO A 70 1.73 -2.71 -21.34
CA PRO A 70 1.06 -1.66 -22.11
C PRO A 70 -0.30 -2.16 -22.62
N GLY A 71 -1.36 -1.42 -22.30
CA GLY A 71 -2.73 -1.62 -22.76
C GLY A 71 -3.13 -0.60 -23.81
N GLU A 72 -4.16 0.19 -23.52
CA GLU A 72 -4.67 1.21 -24.43
C GLU A 72 -3.71 2.41 -24.51
N ILE A 73 -3.68 3.06 -25.68
CA ILE A 73 -2.88 4.26 -25.90
C ILE A 73 -3.41 5.40 -25.03
N PHE A 74 -2.53 5.98 -24.21
CA PHE A 74 -2.85 7.20 -23.46
C PHE A 74 -2.63 8.43 -24.36
N PRO A 75 -3.51 9.45 -24.32
CA PRO A 75 -3.36 10.66 -25.12
C PRO A 75 -1.99 11.30 -24.90
N GLU A 76 -1.37 11.75 -25.99
CA GLU A 76 0.01 12.24 -26.07
C GLU A 76 0.31 13.31 -25.01
N THR A 77 1.36 13.07 -24.22
CA THR A 77 1.96 14.07 -23.32
C THR A 77 2.83 15.04 -24.12
N GLU A 78 2.96 16.29 -23.65
CA GLU A 78 3.67 17.37 -24.35
C GLU A 78 5.12 17.04 -24.77
N ASP A 79 5.73 16.02 -24.15
CA ASP A 79 7.11 15.57 -24.39
C ASP A 79 7.26 14.55 -25.54
N GLY A 80 6.17 14.13 -26.19
CA GLY A 80 6.20 13.21 -27.34
C GLY A 80 6.50 11.73 -27.01
N GLU A 81 6.55 11.36 -25.73
CA GLU A 81 6.62 9.97 -25.31
C GLU A 81 5.23 9.30 -25.39
N GLN A 82 5.16 8.17 -26.10
CA GLN A 82 3.92 7.38 -26.19
C GLN A 82 3.73 6.55 -24.92
N LEU A 83 2.75 6.98 -24.11
CA LEU A 83 2.32 6.26 -22.91
C LEU A 83 1.13 5.35 -23.21
N TYR A 84 0.99 4.31 -22.38
CA TYR A 84 -0.11 3.36 -22.42
C TYR A 84 -0.73 3.27 -21.04
N GLU A 85 -2.05 3.11 -20.97
CA GLU A 85 -2.68 2.66 -19.73
C GLU A 85 -2.17 1.26 -19.39
N ALA A 86 -1.78 1.08 -18.13
CA ALA A 86 -1.28 -0.19 -17.65
C ALA A 86 -2.41 -1.23 -17.63
N ALA A 87 -2.10 -2.41 -18.16
CA ALA A 87 -2.90 -3.61 -18.05
C ALA A 87 -2.20 -4.64 -17.15
N GLY A 88 -2.96 -5.60 -16.63
CA GLY A 88 -2.44 -6.73 -15.87
C GLY A 88 -2.56 -6.60 -14.34
N PRO A 89 -1.83 -7.43 -13.58
CA PRO A 89 -1.97 -7.53 -12.12
C PRO A 89 -1.77 -6.23 -11.35
N ALA A 90 -0.84 -5.36 -11.75
CA ALA A 90 -0.65 -4.06 -11.11
C ALA A 90 -1.89 -3.16 -11.22
N GLN A 91 -2.47 -3.08 -12.42
CA GLN A 91 -3.70 -2.31 -12.64
C GLN A 91 -4.89 -2.93 -11.89
N LEU A 92 -5.02 -4.26 -11.92
CA LEU A 92 -6.08 -4.97 -11.18
C LEU A 92 -5.98 -4.70 -9.67
N PHE A 93 -4.77 -4.73 -9.11
CA PHE A 93 -4.53 -4.42 -7.71
C PHE A 93 -4.99 -3.00 -7.37
N ARG A 94 -4.62 -1.98 -8.18
CA ARG A 94 -5.08 -0.60 -7.96
C ARG A 94 -6.59 -0.47 -8.02
N THR A 95 -7.24 -1.09 -9.01
CA THR A 95 -8.70 -1.08 -9.15
C THR A 95 -9.40 -1.70 -7.94
N LEU A 96 -8.95 -2.88 -7.50
CA LEU A 96 -9.53 -3.55 -6.34
C LEU A 96 -9.26 -2.80 -5.02
N THR A 97 -8.07 -2.22 -4.86
CA THR A 97 -7.75 -1.39 -3.69
C THR A 97 -8.65 -0.17 -3.63
N ASN A 98 -8.91 0.53 -4.75
CA ASN A 98 -9.85 1.65 -4.78
C ASN A 98 -11.26 1.22 -4.37
N LYS A 99 -11.73 0.07 -4.87
CA LYS A 99 -13.04 -0.49 -4.49
C LYS A 99 -13.13 -0.71 -2.97
N PHE A 100 -12.19 -1.48 -2.40
CA PHE A 100 -12.23 -1.81 -0.97
C PHE A 100 -11.96 -0.60 -0.08
N TYR A 101 -11.13 0.34 -0.53
CA TYR A 101 -10.90 1.60 0.18
C TYR A 101 -12.18 2.43 0.30
N ALA A 102 -12.92 2.58 -0.81
CA ALA A 102 -14.21 3.27 -0.80
C ALA A 102 -15.22 2.58 0.12
N GLU A 103 -15.31 1.25 0.09
CA GLU A 103 -16.16 0.48 1.01
C GLU A 103 -15.82 0.75 2.47
N LEU A 104 -14.53 0.75 2.83
CA LEU A 104 -14.06 1.02 4.19
C LEU A 104 -14.28 2.47 4.64
N GLU A 105 -14.10 3.44 3.75
CA GLU A 105 -14.38 4.86 4.05
C GLU A 105 -15.89 5.09 4.25
N MET A 106 -16.76 4.46 3.46
CA MET A 106 -18.20 4.50 3.66
C MET A 106 -18.61 3.88 5.00
N GLU A 107 -17.99 2.77 5.42
CA GLU A 107 -18.19 2.20 6.76
C GLU A 107 -17.79 3.17 7.88
N LEU A 108 -16.85 4.07 7.62
CA LEU A 108 -16.39 5.12 8.54
C LEU A 108 -17.24 6.41 8.47
N GLY A 109 -18.32 6.43 7.67
CA GLY A 109 -19.22 7.57 7.52
C GLY A 109 -18.82 8.58 6.45
N ASN A 110 -17.86 8.27 5.59
CA ASN A 110 -17.53 9.08 4.42
C ASN A 110 -18.45 8.71 3.25
N GLU A 111 -19.46 9.53 2.98
CA GLU A 111 -20.48 9.26 1.96
C GLU A 111 -19.96 9.38 0.51
N THR A 112 -18.85 10.09 0.30
CA THR A 112 -18.26 10.32 -1.02
C THR A 112 -16.74 10.13 -0.98
N PRO A 113 -16.26 8.88 -0.82
CA PRO A 113 -14.83 8.63 -0.70
C PRO A 113 -14.10 8.91 -2.02
N GLU A 114 -13.02 9.70 -1.93
CA GLU A 114 -12.08 9.83 -3.04
C GLU A 114 -11.34 8.50 -3.26
N PRO A 115 -10.98 8.16 -4.52
CA PRO A 115 -10.18 6.97 -4.79
C PRO A 115 -8.79 7.09 -4.13
N PHE A 116 -8.31 5.97 -3.58
CA PHE A 116 -7.00 5.88 -2.95
C PHE A 116 -5.88 6.16 -3.97
N TYR A 117 -5.90 5.46 -5.11
CA TYR A 117 -5.06 5.76 -6.26
C TYR A 117 -5.77 6.77 -7.17
N LYS A 118 -5.14 7.93 -7.35
CA LYS A 118 -5.59 8.98 -8.26
C LYS A 118 -4.94 8.79 -9.64
N GLY A 119 -5.74 8.94 -10.70
CA GLY A 119 -5.30 8.84 -12.09
C GLY A 119 -5.05 7.41 -12.59
N SER A 120 -4.82 7.28 -13.91
CA SER A 120 -4.46 6.01 -14.55
C SER A 120 -3.02 5.61 -14.20
N LEU A 121 -2.76 4.31 -14.05
CA LEU A 121 -1.38 3.80 -14.03
C LEU A 121 -0.89 3.81 -15.49
N LEU A 122 0.22 4.48 -15.76
CA LEU A 122 0.78 4.59 -17.11
C LEU A 122 2.09 3.80 -17.20
N VAL A 123 2.32 3.17 -18.34
CA VAL A 123 3.55 2.43 -18.65
C VAL A 123 4.05 2.79 -20.05
N THR A 124 5.35 2.65 -20.25
CA THR A 124 5.96 2.73 -21.58
C THR A 124 5.72 1.43 -22.38
N ARG A 125 5.98 1.48 -23.69
CA ARG A 125 5.86 0.30 -24.58
C ARG A 125 6.71 -0.90 -24.13
N ASP A 126 7.82 -0.64 -23.44
CA ASP A 126 8.73 -1.67 -22.93
C ASP A 126 8.31 -2.22 -21.55
N GLY A 127 7.17 -1.78 -21.00
CA GLY A 127 6.66 -2.21 -19.69
C GLY A 127 7.48 -1.66 -18.51
N LYS A 128 8.22 -0.58 -18.72
CA LYS A 128 8.90 0.19 -17.67
C LYS A 128 8.07 1.38 -17.24
#